data_AF-A0A6G3XUB6-F1
#
_entry.id   AF-A0A6G3XUB6-F1
#
_cell.length_a   1.000
_cell.length_b   1.000
_cell.length_c   1.000
_cell.angle_alpha   90.00
_cell.angle_beta   90.00
_cell.angle_gamma   90.00
#
_symmetry.space_group_name_H-M   'P 1'
#
loop_
_entity.id
_entity.type
_entity.pdbx_description
1 polymer ?
#
loop_
_entity_poly.entity_id
_entity_poly.type
_entity_poly.pdbx_seq_one_letter_code
_entity_poly.pdbx_strand_id
1 'polypeptide(L)'
;NPNNPTGAVYPREILEGILDLARRHGLMVFADEIYDQILYDGAEHHSAAVLAPDLVCLTFSGLSKTYRVAGFRSGWMVVSGPRQHARNYLEGLTMLASMRLCPNAPAQYAIQAAIGGRQSIRELVAPGGRLHEQRDRAWERLNEIPGVSCVKPKGALYAFPRIDPKVHPIVDDEKFVLDLLLREKI
;
A
#
# COMPACT_ATOMS: atom_id res chain seq x y z
N ASN A 1 2.31 -2.06 3.83
CA ASN A 1 1.94 -0.98 4.76
C ASN A 1 2.52 0.30 4.18
N PRO A 2 1.73 1.38 3.97
CA PRO A 2 0.29 1.54 4.23
C PRO A 2 -0.61 0.49 3.53
N ASN A 3 -1.78 0.22 4.09
CA ASN A 3 -2.66 -0.87 3.65
C ASN A 3 -3.63 -0.45 2.53
N ASN A 4 -3.81 -1.33 1.55
CA ASN A 4 -4.94 -1.36 0.62
C ASN A 4 -5.82 -2.57 0.98
N PRO A 5 -7.14 -2.44 1.21
CA PRO A 5 -7.99 -1.27 0.95
C PRO A 5 -8.29 -0.36 2.14
N THR A 6 -7.78 -0.66 3.34
CA THR A 6 -8.23 0.06 4.56
C THR A 6 -7.62 1.46 4.73
N GLY A 7 -6.50 1.75 4.08
CA GLY A 7 -5.74 2.98 4.30
C GLY A 7 -5.07 3.07 5.68
N ALA A 8 -4.99 1.94 6.40
CA ALA A 8 -4.29 1.88 7.68
C ALA A 8 -2.78 2.11 7.49
N VAL A 9 -2.19 2.82 8.45
CA VAL A 9 -0.73 2.95 8.61
C VAL A 9 -0.40 2.31 9.94
N TYR A 10 0.35 1.20 9.90
CA TYR A 10 0.62 0.42 11.10
C TYR A 10 1.56 1.19 12.05
N PRO A 11 1.17 1.34 13.34
CA PRO A 11 2.09 1.79 14.37
C PRO A 11 3.31 0.89 14.46
N ARG A 12 4.44 1.46 14.88
CA ARG A 12 5.71 0.73 15.01
C ARG A 12 5.57 -0.53 15.85
N GLU A 13 4.90 -0.44 16.99
CA GLU A 13 4.78 -1.52 17.98
C GLU A 13 4.02 -2.72 17.41
N ILE A 14 2.98 -2.45 16.60
CA ILE A 14 2.21 -3.50 15.91
C ILE A 14 3.09 -4.18 14.86
N LEU A 15 3.84 -3.40 14.08
CA LEU A 15 4.74 -3.95 13.06
C LEU A 15 5.86 -4.77 13.71
N GLU A 16 6.45 -4.31 14.81
CA GLU A 16 7.45 -5.06 15.59
C GLU A 16 6.88 -6.37 16.14
N GLY A 17 5.62 -6.38 16.61
CA GLY A 17 4.93 -7.61 17.03
C GLY A 17 4.73 -8.63 15.90
N ILE A 18 4.40 -8.17 14.69
CA ILE A 18 4.32 -9.03 13.50
C ILE A 18 5.71 -9.60 13.14
N LEU A 19 6.75 -8.78 13.22
CA LEU A 19 8.12 -9.20 12.93
C LEU A 19 8.66 -10.17 13.99
N ASP A 20 8.26 -10.03 15.26
CA ASP A 20 8.57 -11.01 16.32
C ASP A 20 7.98 -12.39 16.01
N LEU A 21 6.73 -12.45 15.54
CA LEU A 21 6.15 -13.71 15.06
C LEU A 21 6.97 -14.32 13.92
N ALA A 22 7.39 -13.50 12.96
CA ALA A 22 8.23 -13.96 11.87
C ALA A 22 9.58 -14.52 12.36
N ARG A 23 10.22 -13.89 13.36
CA ARG A 23 11.42 -14.40 14.02
C ARG A 23 11.19 -15.76 14.68
N ARG A 24 10.17 -15.85 15.54
CA ARG A 24 9.86 -17.08 16.30
C ARG A 24 9.53 -18.27 15.42
N HIS A 25 8.97 -18.02 14.25
CA HIS A 25 8.54 -19.07 13.32
C HIS A 25 9.43 -19.23 12.09
N GLY A 26 10.56 -18.50 12.01
CA GLY A 26 11.49 -18.59 10.88
C GLY A 26 10.86 -18.19 9.54
N LEU A 27 9.97 -17.19 9.54
CA LEU A 27 9.23 -16.75 8.36
C LEU A 27 10.00 -15.68 7.59
N MET A 28 9.88 -15.74 6.27
CA MET A 28 10.29 -14.65 5.37
C MET A 28 9.22 -13.56 5.35
N VAL A 29 9.64 -12.30 5.35
CA VAL A 29 8.73 -11.15 5.38
C VAL A 29 8.60 -10.56 3.99
N PHE A 30 7.36 -10.43 3.52
CA PHE A 30 7.02 -9.75 2.27
C PHE A 30 6.32 -8.45 2.63
N ALA A 31 6.97 -7.32 2.38
CA ALA A 31 6.48 -6.00 2.73
C ALA A 31 6.11 -5.23 1.47
N ASP A 32 4.82 -5.16 1.14
CA ASP A 32 4.32 -4.26 0.10
C ASP A 32 4.20 -2.84 0.66
N GLU A 33 5.16 -1.98 0.29
CA GLU A 33 5.31 -0.60 0.74
C GLU A 33 5.08 0.40 -0.40
N ILE A 34 4.25 0.04 -1.40
CA ILE A 34 3.97 0.89 -2.59
C ILE A 34 3.31 2.25 -2.26
N TYR A 35 2.77 2.41 -1.05
CA TYR A 35 2.10 3.62 -0.55
C TYR A 35 2.89 4.35 0.53
N ASP A 36 4.15 3.99 0.79
CA ASP A 36 5.00 4.52 1.89
C ASP A 36 5.08 6.05 1.99
N GLN A 37 4.93 6.76 0.86
CA GLN A 37 4.95 8.23 0.80
C GLN A 37 3.56 8.87 0.79
N ILE A 38 2.48 8.09 0.73
CA ILE A 38 1.10 8.59 0.70
C ILE A 38 0.55 8.49 2.11
N LEU A 39 0.89 9.49 2.92
CA LEU A 39 0.60 9.59 4.35
C LEU A 39 -0.06 10.93 4.65
N TYR A 40 -1.01 10.94 5.57
CA TYR A 40 -1.79 12.13 5.93
C TYR A 40 -1.65 12.46 7.42
N ASP A 41 -1.91 13.72 7.78
CA ASP A 41 -2.02 14.18 9.18
C ASP A 41 -0.83 13.81 10.09
N GLY A 42 0.38 13.76 9.53
CA GLY A 42 1.59 13.38 10.27
C GLY A 42 1.74 11.89 10.54
N ALA A 43 0.97 11.02 9.87
CA ALA A 43 1.20 9.58 9.94
C ALA A 43 2.64 9.24 9.50
N GLU A 44 3.26 8.31 10.20
CA GLU A 44 4.63 7.88 9.95
C GLU A 44 4.66 6.45 9.39
N HIS A 45 5.42 6.24 8.32
CA HIS A 45 5.70 4.90 7.80
C HIS A 45 6.97 4.36 8.45
N HIS A 46 6.92 3.08 8.83
CA HIS A 46 8.09 2.33 9.27
C HIS A 46 8.30 1.16 8.32
N SER A 47 9.48 1.10 7.71
CA SER A 47 9.81 -0.01 6.80
C SER A 47 10.13 -1.28 7.59
N ALA A 48 9.52 -2.39 7.20
CA ALA A 48 9.72 -3.68 7.87
C ALA A 48 11.20 -4.12 7.83
N ALA A 49 11.89 -3.86 6.72
CA ALA A 49 13.29 -4.20 6.52
C ALA A 49 14.24 -3.49 7.50
N VAL A 50 13.90 -2.27 7.93
CA VAL A 50 14.69 -1.51 8.91
C VAL A 50 14.50 -2.05 10.33
N LEU A 51 13.29 -2.50 10.65
CA LEU A 51 12.94 -3.04 11.98
C LEU A 51 13.33 -4.51 12.16
N ALA A 52 13.59 -5.24 11.06
CA ALA A 52 14.03 -6.63 11.09
C ALA A 52 15.25 -6.88 10.19
N PRO A 53 16.41 -6.27 10.49
CA PRO A 53 17.64 -6.50 9.73
C PRO A 53 18.16 -7.94 9.87
N ASP A 54 17.65 -8.69 10.85
CA ASP A 54 17.95 -10.09 11.14
C ASP A 54 17.06 -11.09 10.39
N LEU A 55 15.99 -10.62 9.72
CA LEU A 55 15.09 -11.45 8.91
C LEU A 55 15.34 -11.25 7.41
N VAL A 56 15.04 -12.26 6.59
CA VAL A 56 14.95 -12.08 5.14
C VAL A 56 13.67 -11.31 4.82
N CYS A 57 13.84 -10.07 4.38
CA CYS A 57 12.74 -9.17 4.03
C CYS A 57 12.78 -8.85 2.53
N LEU A 58 11.68 -9.12 1.83
CA LEU A 58 11.40 -8.70 0.46
C LEU A 58 10.48 -7.48 0.50
N THR A 59 11.03 -6.30 0.24
CA THR A 59 10.27 -5.04 0.25
C THR A 59 9.92 -4.62 -1.16
N PHE A 60 8.64 -4.38 -1.44
CA PHE A 60 8.12 -4.00 -2.74
C PHE A 60 7.73 -2.53 -2.75
N SER A 61 8.14 -1.80 -3.79
CA SER A 61 7.72 -0.42 -4.03
C SER A 61 7.81 -0.09 -5.53
N GLY A 62 7.51 1.15 -5.92
CA GLY A 62 7.43 1.51 -7.33
C GLY A 62 6.84 2.88 -7.62
N LEU A 63 6.76 3.18 -8.92
CA LEU A 63 6.37 4.51 -9.39
C LEU A 63 4.86 4.72 -9.54
N SER A 64 4.09 3.63 -9.45
CA SER A 64 2.69 3.64 -9.89
C SER A 64 1.80 4.57 -9.08
N LYS A 65 2.02 4.67 -7.76
CA LYS A 65 1.12 5.36 -6.83
C LYS A 65 1.69 6.72 -6.43
N THR A 66 2.79 6.72 -5.69
CA THR A 66 3.49 7.92 -5.23
C THR A 66 3.82 8.90 -6.35
N TYR A 67 4.24 8.39 -7.51
CA TYR A 67 4.68 9.21 -8.65
C TYR A 67 3.67 9.27 -9.81
N ARG A 68 2.46 8.69 -9.63
CA ARG A 68 1.32 8.80 -10.55
C ARG A 68 1.61 8.41 -12.00
N VAL A 69 2.55 7.49 -12.23
CA VAL A 69 2.88 6.94 -13.56
C VAL A 69 2.56 5.45 -13.65
N ALA A 70 1.35 5.07 -13.22
CA ALA A 70 0.93 3.67 -13.20
C ALA A 70 1.03 2.95 -14.56
N GLY A 71 0.89 3.69 -15.68
CA GLY A 71 1.05 3.15 -17.03
C GLY A 71 2.49 2.79 -17.41
N PHE A 72 3.49 3.35 -16.72
CA PHE A 72 4.92 3.07 -16.99
C PHE A 72 5.35 1.68 -16.52
N ARG A 73 4.56 1.03 -15.65
CA ARG A 73 4.82 -0.31 -15.13
C ARG A 73 6.23 -0.46 -14.52
N SER A 74 6.67 0.57 -13.79
CA SER A 74 7.97 0.58 -13.09
C SER A 74 7.77 0.32 -11.59
N GLY A 75 8.36 -0.76 -11.11
CA GLY A 75 8.42 -1.13 -9.70
C GLY A 75 9.65 -1.98 -9.42
N TRP A 76 9.94 -2.21 -8.15
CA TRP A 76 11.12 -2.94 -7.70
C TRP A 76 10.81 -3.74 -6.44
N MET A 77 11.69 -4.71 -6.20
CA MET A 77 11.73 -5.48 -4.96
C MET A 77 13.16 -5.41 -4.42
N VAL A 78 13.31 -5.13 -3.13
CA VAL A 78 14.59 -5.11 -2.43
C VAL A 78 14.64 -6.27 -1.46
N VAL A 79 15.68 -7.11 -1.58
CA VAL A 79 15.96 -8.20 -0.65
C VAL A 79 16.95 -7.71 0.41
N SER A 80 16.59 -7.79 1.68
CA SER A 80 17.40 -7.37 2.83
C SER A 80 17.54 -8.48 3.89
N GLY A 81 18.47 -8.31 4.83
CA GLY A 81 18.78 -9.27 5.89
C GLY A 81 19.67 -10.47 5.47
N PRO A 82 19.79 -11.50 6.32
CA PRO A 82 20.72 -12.62 6.11
C PRO A 82 20.29 -13.53 4.96
N ARG A 83 21.03 -13.52 3.85
CA ARG A 83 20.62 -14.21 2.60
C ARG A 83 21.05 -15.68 2.51
N GLN A 84 21.93 -16.14 3.41
CA GLN A 84 22.58 -17.45 3.29
C GLN A 84 21.57 -18.60 3.25
N HIS A 85 20.58 -18.57 4.14
CA HIS A 85 19.54 -19.61 4.24
C HIS A 85 18.44 -19.48 3.17
N ALA A 86 18.38 -18.36 2.45
CA ALA A 86 17.43 -18.10 1.37
C ALA A 86 18.05 -18.24 -0.04
N ARG A 87 19.28 -18.74 -0.14
CA ARG A 87 20.05 -18.76 -1.40
C ARG A 87 19.30 -19.39 -2.58
N ASN A 88 18.79 -20.61 -2.42
CA ASN A 88 18.09 -21.32 -3.51
C ASN A 88 16.82 -20.57 -3.95
N TYR A 89 16.13 -19.93 -3.01
CA TYR A 89 14.96 -19.09 -3.32
C TYR A 89 15.37 -17.86 -4.15
N LEU A 90 16.46 -17.18 -3.78
CA LEU A 90 16.96 -16.00 -4.50
C LEU A 90 17.53 -16.34 -5.88
N GLU A 91 18.14 -17.52 -6.03
CA GLU A 91 18.54 -18.06 -7.34
C GLU A 91 17.31 -18.29 -8.23
N GLY A 92 16.26 -18.92 -7.70
CA GLY A 92 14.99 -19.08 -8.42
C GLY A 92 14.34 -17.75 -8.82
N LEU A 93 14.39 -16.75 -7.94
CA LEU A 93 13.89 -15.41 -8.23
C LEU A 93 14.68 -14.73 -9.37
N THR A 94 16.00 -14.89 -9.37
CA THR A 94 16.87 -14.38 -10.42
C THR A 94 16.58 -15.08 -11.75
N MET A 95 16.42 -16.40 -11.73
CA MET A 95 16.06 -17.20 -12.89
C MET A 95 14.74 -16.73 -13.53
N LEU A 96 13.70 -16.53 -12.72
CA LEU A 96 12.41 -16.02 -13.21
C LEU A 96 12.53 -14.60 -13.80
N ALA A 97 13.33 -13.72 -13.18
CA ALA A 97 13.58 -12.39 -13.71
C ALA A 97 14.29 -12.44 -15.08
N SER A 98 15.29 -13.32 -15.23
CA SER A 98 16.03 -13.51 -16.48
C SER A 98 15.19 -14.11 -17.60
N MET A 99 14.25 -15.02 -17.30
CA MET A 99 13.35 -15.60 -18.31
C MET A 99 12.51 -14.55 -19.04
N ARG A 100 12.24 -13.42 -18.39
CA ARG A 100 11.49 -12.27 -18.96
C ARG A 100 12.41 -11.17 -19.53
N LEU A 101 13.69 -11.47 -19.73
CA LEU A 101 14.76 -10.59 -20.22
C LEU A 101 15.04 -9.39 -19.30
N CYS A 102 14.24 -8.33 -19.37
CA CYS A 102 14.38 -7.13 -18.54
C CYS A 102 13.09 -6.29 -18.54
N PRO A 103 12.74 -5.58 -17.45
CA PRO A 103 11.57 -4.70 -17.44
C PRO A 103 11.71 -3.59 -18.49
N ASN A 104 10.60 -2.94 -18.83
CA ASN A 104 10.59 -1.94 -19.91
C ASN A 104 11.65 -0.84 -19.65
N ALA A 105 12.67 -0.78 -20.49
CA ALA A 105 13.88 -0.02 -20.21
C ALA A 105 13.66 1.51 -20.14
N PRO A 106 12.88 2.15 -21.05
CA PRO A 106 12.69 3.59 -21.01
C PRO A 106 12.10 4.11 -19.69
N ALA A 107 11.14 3.40 -19.10
CA ALA A 107 10.53 3.85 -17.84
C ALA A 107 11.40 3.63 -16.61
N GLN A 108 12.49 2.85 -16.71
CA GLN A 108 13.44 2.70 -15.60
C GLN A 108 14.25 3.98 -15.37
N TYR A 109 14.51 4.78 -16.41
CA TYR A 109 15.20 6.06 -16.27
C TYR A 109 14.43 7.06 -15.40
N ALA A 110 13.09 6.94 -15.31
CA ALA A 110 12.28 7.77 -14.43
C ALA A 110 12.53 7.49 -12.93
N ILE A 111 13.06 6.31 -12.57
CA ILE A 111 13.24 5.90 -11.17
C ILE A 111 14.20 6.86 -10.46
N GLN A 112 15.35 7.16 -11.07
CA GLN A 112 16.35 8.05 -10.47
C GLN A 112 15.79 9.45 -10.19
N ALA A 113 15.08 10.02 -11.17
CA ALA A 113 14.46 11.34 -11.03
C ALA A 113 13.34 11.34 -9.97
N ALA A 114 12.56 10.26 -9.90
CA ALA A 114 11.49 10.10 -8.93
C ALA A 114 12.00 10.05 -7.48
N ILE A 115 12.97 9.17 -7.20
CA ILE A 115 13.44 8.96 -5.81
C ILE A 115 14.46 10.01 -5.35
N GLY A 116 15.22 10.61 -6.27
CA GLY A 116 16.24 11.62 -5.95
C GLY A 116 15.77 13.07 -6.04
N GLY A 117 14.67 13.34 -6.75
CA GLY A 117 14.18 14.69 -7.02
C GLY A 117 13.20 15.24 -5.99
N ARG A 118 12.47 16.31 -6.38
CA ARG A 118 11.40 16.90 -5.57
C ARG A 118 10.27 15.89 -5.35
N GLN A 119 9.95 15.64 -4.08
CA GLN A 119 8.84 14.76 -3.69
C GLN A 119 7.50 15.47 -3.78
N SER A 120 6.98 15.62 -5.01
CA SER A 120 5.71 16.33 -5.31
C SER A 120 4.48 15.74 -4.63
N ILE A 121 4.53 14.49 -4.16
CA ILE A 121 3.43 13.86 -3.43
C ILE A 121 3.09 14.60 -2.13
N ARG A 122 4.10 15.23 -1.49
CA ARG A 122 3.95 15.94 -0.21
C ARG A 122 2.92 17.07 -0.28
N GLU A 123 2.90 17.81 -1.39
CA GLU A 123 1.93 18.89 -1.61
C GLU A 123 0.51 18.37 -1.83
N LEU A 124 0.36 17.15 -2.34
CA LEU A 124 -0.95 16.55 -2.60
C LEU A 124 -1.60 15.99 -1.32
N VAL A 125 -0.78 15.52 -0.37
CA VAL A 125 -1.24 14.88 0.88
C VAL A 125 -1.21 15.82 2.09
N ALA A 126 -0.60 17.00 1.97
CA ALA A 126 -0.66 18.05 2.98
C ALA A 126 -2.07 18.66 3.08
N PRO A 127 -2.42 19.33 4.20
CA PRO A 127 -3.66 20.11 4.31
C PRO A 127 -3.82 21.11 3.15
N GLY A 128 -5.00 21.17 2.52
CA GLY A 128 -5.25 21.94 1.30
C GLY A 128 -4.80 21.24 0.01
N GLY A 129 -4.03 20.15 0.10
CA GLY A 129 -3.65 19.29 -1.01
C GLY A 129 -4.83 18.44 -1.47
N ARG A 130 -4.98 18.26 -2.79
CA ARG A 130 -6.17 17.60 -3.34
C ARG A 130 -6.43 16.18 -2.81
N LEU A 131 -5.39 15.39 -2.51
CA LEU A 131 -5.59 14.02 -2.01
C LEU A 131 -6.03 14.03 -0.55
N HIS A 132 -5.58 15.01 0.22
CA HIS A 132 -6.02 15.24 1.59
C HIS A 132 -7.50 15.62 1.62
N GLU A 133 -7.88 16.65 0.85
CA GLU A 133 -9.26 17.13 0.77
C GLU A 133 -10.22 16.07 0.23
N GLN A 134 -9.82 15.31 -0.80
CA GLN A 134 -10.65 14.24 -1.36
C GLN A 134 -10.87 13.10 -0.35
N ARG A 135 -9.83 12.71 0.40
CA ARG A 135 -9.94 11.72 1.47
C ARG A 135 -10.89 12.19 2.56
N ASP A 136 -10.73 13.43 3.03
CA ASP A 136 -11.56 13.99 4.11
C ASP A 136 -13.01 14.08 3.68
N ARG A 137 -13.25 14.58 2.47
CA ARG A 137 -14.59 14.67 1.92
C ARG A 137 -15.26 13.31 1.76
N ALA A 138 -14.55 12.30 1.26
CA ALA A 138 -15.09 10.95 1.15
C ALA A 138 -15.41 10.36 2.52
N TRP A 139 -14.50 10.50 3.49
CA TRP A 139 -14.69 10.01 4.85
C TRP A 139 -15.87 10.68 5.55
N GLU A 140 -16.01 12.01 5.46
CA GLU A 140 -17.15 12.75 6.02
C GLU A 140 -18.47 12.26 5.42
N ARG A 141 -18.58 12.25 4.08
CA ARG A 141 -19.81 11.86 3.38
C ARG A 141 -20.21 10.42 3.67
N LEU A 142 -19.25 9.50 3.78
CA LEU A 142 -19.55 8.11 4.13
C LEU A 142 -20.12 7.98 5.54
N ASN A 143 -19.62 8.74 6.52
CA ASN A 143 -20.08 8.70 7.91
C ASN A 143 -21.38 9.51 8.14
N GLU A 144 -21.79 10.36 7.20
CA GLU A 144 -23.12 11.01 7.22
C GLU A 144 -24.26 10.05 6.85
N ILE A 145 -23.98 8.94 6.16
CA ILE A 145 -25.00 7.99 5.71
C ILE A 145 -25.44 7.12 6.90
N PRO A 146 -26.73 7.10 7.27
CA PRO A 146 -27.21 6.26 8.36
C PRO A 146 -26.87 4.79 8.12
N GLY A 147 -26.30 4.11 9.11
CA GLY A 147 -25.91 2.70 8.99
C GLY A 147 -24.60 2.46 8.22
N VAL A 148 -23.86 3.50 7.82
CA VAL A 148 -22.52 3.38 7.25
C VAL A 148 -21.50 3.99 8.20
N SER A 149 -20.35 3.35 8.34
CA SER A 149 -19.23 3.84 9.16
C SER A 149 -17.92 3.61 8.44
N CYS A 150 -16.96 4.54 8.56
CA CYS A 150 -15.66 4.38 7.95
C CYS A 150 -14.55 4.85 8.90
N VAL A 151 -13.56 3.98 9.13
CA VAL A 151 -12.31 4.37 9.79
C VAL A 151 -11.58 5.36 8.88
N LYS A 152 -11.11 6.49 9.43
CA LYS A 152 -10.42 7.52 8.63
C LYS A 152 -9.07 6.98 8.13
N PRO A 153 -8.83 6.94 6.80
CA PRO A 153 -7.56 6.50 6.24
C PRO A 153 -6.40 7.39 6.71
N LYS A 154 -5.30 6.77 7.16
CA LYS A 154 -4.06 7.48 7.52
C LYS A 154 -3.03 7.51 6.39
N GLY A 155 -3.24 6.69 5.36
CA GLY A 155 -2.41 6.66 4.16
C GLY A 155 -3.11 5.95 2.99
N ALA A 156 -2.35 5.68 1.93
CA ALA A 156 -2.85 5.12 0.67
C ALA A 156 -3.97 5.97 0.02
N LEU A 157 -4.79 5.36 -0.84
CA LEU A 157 -5.75 6.06 -1.71
C LEU A 157 -7.19 5.51 -1.57
N TYR A 158 -7.50 4.84 -0.47
CA TYR A 158 -8.73 4.06 -0.32
C TYR A 158 -9.42 4.35 1.01
N ALA A 159 -10.74 4.15 1.02
CA ALA A 159 -11.57 4.05 2.20
C ALA A 159 -12.27 2.69 2.17
N PHE A 160 -12.45 2.07 3.34
CA PHE A 160 -13.09 0.75 3.47
C PHE A 160 -14.28 0.83 4.43
N PRO A 161 -15.41 1.40 3.97
CA PRO A 161 -16.58 1.60 4.82
C PRO A 161 -17.26 0.27 5.18
N ARG A 162 -17.71 0.17 6.42
CA ARG A 162 -18.63 -0.88 6.89
C ARG A 162 -20.06 -0.40 6.71
N ILE A 163 -20.88 -1.24 6.09
CA ILE A 163 -22.34 -1.06 6.01
C ILE A 163 -22.99 -1.99 7.05
N ASP A 164 -23.92 -1.47 7.85
CA ASP A 164 -24.59 -2.24 8.89
C ASP A 164 -25.77 -3.05 8.33
N PRO A 165 -25.73 -4.40 8.39
CA PRO A 165 -26.80 -5.25 7.89
C PRO A 165 -28.16 -5.05 8.58
N LYS A 166 -28.19 -4.48 9.79
CA LYS A 166 -29.43 -4.20 10.53
C LYS A 166 -30.15 -2.96 10.01
N VAL A 167 -29.43 -2.02 9.39
CA VAL A 167 -29.99 -0.80 8.80
C VAL A 167 -30.23 -1.01 7.30
N HIS A 168 -29.24 -1.59 6.62
CA HIS A 168 -29.29 -1.93 5.20
C HIS A 168 -29.17 -3.46 5.08
N PRO A 169 -30.26 -4.21 4.81
CA PRO A 169 -30.26 -5.67 4.82
C PRO A 169 -29.55 -6.28 3.60
N ILE A 170 -28.27 -5.95 3.45
CA ILE A 170 -27.37 -6.45 2.42
C ILE A 170 -26.75 -7.74 2.94
N VAL A 171 -27.00 -8.83 2.22
CA VAL A 171 -26.46 -10.17 2.50
C VAL A 171 -25.43 -10.61 1.48
N ASP A 172 -25.29 -9.86 0.39
CA ASP A 172 -24.42 -10.10 -0.75
C ASP A 172 -23.91 -8.74 -1.22
N ASP A 173 -22.63 -8.45 -0.97
CA ASP A 173 -21.97 -7.20 -1.29
C ASP A 173 -21.70 -7.06 -2.79
N GLU A 174 -21.46 -8.15 -3.52
CA GLU A 174 -21.34 -8.13 -4.99
C GLU A 174 -22.65 -7.71 -5.64
N LYS A 175 -23.77 -8.30 -5.19
CA LYS A 175 -25.10 -7.89 -5.68
C LYS A 175 -25.41 -6.45 -5.33
N PHE A 176 -25.07 -6.00 -4.12
CA PHE A 176 -25.23 -4.60 -3.73
C PHE A 176 -24.45 -3.66 -4.66
N VAL A 177 -23.19 -3.97 -4.95
CA VAL A 177 -22.36 -3.19 -5.87
C VAL A 177 -22.93 -3.20 -7.30
N LEU A 178 -23.41 -4.35 -7.78
CA LEU A 178 -24.06 -4.44 -9.09
C LEU A 178 -25.34 -3.60 -9.15
N ASP A 179 -26.20 -3.68 -8.14
CA ASP A 179 -27.43 -2.90 -8.06
C ASP A 179 -27.14 -1.40 -8.02
N LEU A 180 -26.10 -0.99 -7.29
CA LEU A 180 -25.62 0.39 -7.24
C LEU A 180 -25.14 0.86 -8.61
N LEU A 181 -24.31 0.06 -9.30
CA LEU A 181 -23.82 0.34 -10.65
C LEU A 181 -24.97 0.49 -11.65
N LEU A 182 -25.94 -0.43 -11.62
CA LEU A 182 -27.06 -0.42 -12.55
C LEU A 182 -27.97 0.79 -12.35
N ARG A 183 -28.14 1.27 -11.11
CA ARG A 183 -29.02 2.41 -10.78
C ARG A 183 -28.32 3.75 -10.91
N GLU A 184 -27.19 3.93 -10.24
CA GLU A 184 -26.51 5.22 -10.06
C GLU A 184 -25.37 5.45 -11.06
N LYS A 185 -25.00 4.41 -11.83
CA LYS A 185 -23.89 4.47 -12.82
C LYS A 185 -22.54 4.80 -12.19
N ILE A 186 -22.32 4.33 -10.96
CA ILE A 186 -21.06 4.44 -10.20
C ILE A 186 -20.37 3.08 -10.19
#